data_AF-A0A521WRH3-F1
#
_entry.id   AF-A0A521WRH3-F1
#
_cell.length_a   1.000
_cell.length_b   1.000
_cell.length_c   1.000
_cell.angle_alpha   90.00
_cell.angle_beta   90.00
_cell.angle_gamma   90.00
#
_symmetry.space_group_name_H-M   'P 1'
#
loop_
_entity.id
_entity.type
_entity.pdbx_description
1 polymer ?
#
loop_
_entity_poly.entity_id
_entity_poly.type
_entity_poly.pdbx_seq_one_letter_code
_entity_poly.pdbx_strand_id
1 'polypeptide(L)'
;MHDMHLTPEPTKRGSKNPLLYYFIAVPLTLLMIIPVVIADIFFEIYHQIAFPIYGIPCVKRSRYIRITDREKLPYLSWFEKLNCAYCGYVNGWLHYASTIAGRTESHFCAIAHLETRGYIPSEHEKSFMKYGDDSALKKRYDSHHLKYKDTESSS
;
A
#
# COMPACT_ATOMS: atom_id res chain seq x y z
N MET A 1 10.04 -28.71 -13.10
CA MET A 1 8.58 -28.73 -13.26
C MET A 1 8.01 -27.69 -12.30
N HIS A 2 7.97 -26.43 -12.71
CA HIS A 2 7.26 -25.37 -11.99
C HIS A 2 6.05 -25.01 -12.85
N ASP A 3 4.91 -25.56 -12.49
CA ASP A 3 3.63 -25.16 -13.05
C ASP A 3 3.35 -23.74 -12.59
N MET A 4 3.70 -22.79 -13.45
CA MET A 4 3.28 -21.40 -13.38
C MET A 4 1.76 -21.40 -13.54
N HIS A 5 1.05 -21.30 -12.41
CA HIS A 5 -0.39 -21.03 -12.38
C HIS A 5 -0.67 -19.75 -13.16
N LEU A 6 -0.94 -19.89 -14.46
CA LEU A 6 -1.55 -18.85 -15.28
C LEU A 6 -2.92 -18.58 -14.66
N THR A 7 -3.00 -17.54 -13.83
CA THR A 7 -4.28 -16.98 -13.43
C THR A 7 -5.03 -16.59 -14.71
N PRO A 8 -6.33 -16.93 -14.84
CA PRO A 8 -7.08 -16.58 -16.03
C PRO A 8 -7.00 -15.07 -16.29
N GLU A 9 -6.57 -14.69 -17.48
CA GLU A 9 -6.55 -13.30 -17.93
C GLU A 9 -7.94 -12.69 -17.76
N PRO A 10 -8.06 -11.50 -17.15
CA PRO A 10 -9.34 -10.84 -16.98
C PRO A 10 -9.95 -10.56 -18.36
N THR A 11 -10.98 -11.31 -18.73
CA THR A 11 -11.69 -11.06 -20.00
C THR A 11 -12.32 -9.67 -19.97
N LYS A 12 -11.85 -8.75 -20.84
CA LYS A 12 -12.44 -7.43 -21.04
C LYS A 12 -13.87 -7.59 -21.59
N ARG A 13 -14.85 -7.71 -20.70
CA ARG A 13 -16.26 -7.69 -21.07
C ARG A 13 -16.67 -6.23 -21.26
N GLY A 14 -16.77 -5.76 -22.51
CA GLY A 14 -17.21 -4.41 -22.83
C GLY A 14 -18.59 -4.11 -22.22
N SER A 15 -18.80 -2.88 -21.75
CA SER A 15 -20.09 -2.44 -21.23
C SER A 15 -21.17 -2.62 -22.30
N LYS A 16 -22.31 -3.24 -21.94
CA LYS A 16 -23.46 -3.36 -22.84
C LYS A 16 -24.06 -2.00 -23.23
N ASN A 17 -23.76 -0.94 -22.46
CA ASN A 17 -24.25 0.42 -22.66
C ASN A 17 -23.07 1.42 -22.73
N PRO A 18 -22.66 1.87 -23.92
CA PRO A 18 -21.51 2.77 -24.10
C PRO A 18 -21.76 4.16 -23.46
N LEU A 19 -23.01 4.63 -23.45
CA LEU A 19 -23.38 5.89 -22.79
C LEU A 19 -23.08 5.87 -21.29
N LEU A 20 -23.45 4.79 -20.59
CA LEU A 20 -23.20 4.65 -19.16
C LEU A 20 -21.70 4.63 -18.86
N TYR A 21 -20.92 3.98 -19.72
CA TYR A 21 -19.47 3.91 -19.58
C TYR A 21 -18.83 5.31 -19.69
N TYR A 22 -19.13 6.05 -20.76
CA TYR A 22 -18.48 7.35 -21.01
C TYR A 22 -19.00 8.49 -20.12
N PHE A 23 -20.30 8.51 -19.81
CA PHE A 23 -20.89 9.63 -19.06
C PHE A 23 -20.94 9.42 -17.55
N ILE A 24 -20.79 8.18 -17.07
CA ILE A 24 -20.87 7.89 -15.63
C ILE A 24 -19.57 7.27 -15.13
N ALA A 25 -19.15 6.14 -15.69
CA ALA A 25 -18.01 5.40 -15.15
C ALA A 25 -16.68 6.16 -15.28
N VAL A 26 -16.42 6.76 -16.45
CA VAL A 26 -15.18 7.52 -16.68
C VAL A 26 -15.11 8.77 -15.78
N PRO A 27 -16.14 9.65 -15.71
CA PRO A 27 -16.12 10.79 -14.81
C PRO A 27 -16.02 10.40 -13.33
N LEU A 28 -16.73 9.36 -12.91
CA LEU A 28 -16.68 8.87 -11.53
C LEU A 28 -15.28 8.36 -11.16
N THR A 29 -14.61 7.67 -12.09
CA THR A 29 -13.22 7.22 -11.89
C THR A 29 -12.29 8.41 -11.74
N LEU A 30 -12.42 9.43 -12.59
CA LEU A 30 -11.60 10.63 -12.48
C LEU A 30 -11.91 11.43 -11.22
N LEU A 31 -13.16 11.43 -10.73
CA LEU A 31 -13.55 12.10 -9.49
C LEU A 31 -12.80 11.54 -8.26
N MET A 32 -12.45 10.25 -8.27
CA MET A 32 -11.66 9.62 -7.20
C MET A 32 -10.23 10.19 -7.07
N ILE A 33 -9.76 10.99 -8.03
CA ILE A 33 -8.48 11.69 -7.87
C ILE A 33 -8.53 12.71 -6.72
N ILE A 34 -9.70 13.30 -6.46
CA ILE A 34 -9.87 14.33 -5.43
C ILE A 34 -9.56 13.77 -4.03
N PRO A 35 -10.24 12.71 -3.54
CA PRO A 35 -9.91 12.14 -2.24
C PRO A 35 -8.48 11.58 -2.18
N VAL A 36 -7.96 11.04 -3.29
CA VAL A 36 -6.57 10.56 -3.35
C VAL A 36 -5.58 11.71 -3.14
N VAL A 37 -5.75 12.85 -3.80
CA VAL A 37 -4.86 14.01 -3.64
C VAL A 37 -4.95 14.60 -2.23
N ILE A 38 -6.16 14.68 -1.66
CA ILE A 38 -6.32 15.13 -0.27
C ILE A 38 -5.56 14.20 0.67
N ALA A 39 -5.80 12.89 0.58
CA ALA A 39 -5.11 11.89 1.39
C ALA A 39 -3.59 11.95 1.19
N ASP A 40 -3.14 12.17 -0.04
CA ASP A 40 -1.73 12.30 -0.38
C ASP A 40 -1.06 13.47 0.33
N ILE A 41 -1.71 14.64 0.41
CA ILE A 41 -1.19 15.79 1.14
C ILE A 41 -1.02 15.45 2.63
N PHE A 42 -2.04 14.84 3.25
CA PHE A 42 -1.96 14.43 4.65
C PHE A 42 -0.88 13.37 4.88
N PHE A 43 -0.77 12.38 4.00
CA PHE A 43 0.25 11.34 4.06
C PHE A 43 1.65 11.91 3.93
N GLU A 44 1.86 12.90 3.06
CA GLU A 44 3.17 13.51 2.87
C GLU A 44 3.58 14.35 4.09
N ILE A 45 2.66 15.12 4.68
CA ILE A 45 2.91 15.85 5.94
C ILE A 45 3.27 14.86 7.05
N TYR A 46 2.46 13.82 7.23
CA TYR A 46 2.70 12.75 8.19
C TYR A 46 4.07 12.09 7.97
N HIS A 47 4.38 11.69 6.74
CA HIS A 47 5.60 11.00 6.39
C HIS A 47 6.84 11.86 6.63
N GLN A 48 6.84 13.13 6.20
CA GLN A 48 8.01 14.00 6.31
C GLN A 48 8.26 14.49 7.74
N ILE A 49 7.23 14.55 8.59
CA ILE A 49 7.38 14.99 9.98
C ILE A 49 7.62 13.81 10.91
N ALA A 50 6.78 12.77 10.85
CA ALA A 50 6.82 11.69 11.82
C ALA A 50 8.03 10.76 11.63
N PHE A 51 8.44 10.46 10.39
CA PHE A 51 9.53 9.50 10.17
C PHE A 51 10.88 9.98 10.68
N PRO A 52 11.31 11.25 10.43
CA PRO A 52 12.52 11.77 11.04
C PRO A 52 12.48 11.76 12.57
N ILE A 53 11.32 12.08 13.17
CA ILE A 53 11.14 12.05 14.63
C ILE A 53 11.31 10.62 15.18
N TYR A 54 10.74 9.62 14.50
CA TYR A 54 10.86 8.21 14.87
C TYR A 54 12.19 7.56 14.45
N GLY A 55 13.05 8.26 13.70
CA GLY A 55 14.27 7.70 13.13
C GLY A 55 14.01 6.64 12.04
N ILE A 56 12.82 6.61 11.44
CA ILE A 56 12.46 5.70 10.35
C ILE A 56 13.00 6.27 9.04
N PRO A 57 13.66 5.46 8.18
CA PRO A 57 14.11 5.95 6.88
C PRO A 57 12.93 6.33 5.98
N CYS A 58 12.98 7.51 5.38
CA CYS A 58 11.93 7.99 4.47
C CYS A 58 11.79 7.12 3.20
N VAL A 59 10.58 6.99 2.70
CA VAL A 59 10.24 6.28 1.46
C VAL A 59 10.44 7.23 0.28
N LYS A 60 11.20 6.82 -0.75
CA LYS A 60 11.41 7.65 -1.94
C LYS A 60 10.20 7.57 -2.88
N ARG A 61 9.33 8.58 -2.84
CA ARG A 61 8.12 8.69 -3.66
C ARG A 61 8.33 8.41 -5.16
N SER A 62 9.41 8.92 -5.74
CA SER A 62 9.74 8.75 -7.17
C SER A 62 9.95 7.29 -7.60
N ARG A 63 10.17 6.37 -6.67
CA ARG A 63 10.27 4.94 -6.98
C ARG A 63 8.91 4.26 -7.17
N TYR A 64 7.83 4.89 -6.68
CA TYR A 64 6.50 4.31 -6.64
C TYR A 64 5.57 4.91 -7.69
N ILE A 65 5.56 6.24 -7.81
CA ILE A 65 4.63 6.94 -8.70
C ILE A 65 5.27 7.13 -10.07
N ARG A 66 4.72 6.46 -11.10
CA ARG A 66 5.15 6.58 -12.50
C ARG A 66 3.96 6.92 -13.39
N ILE A 67 4.01 8.09 -14.02
CA ILE A 67 2.91 8.64 -14.82
C ILE A 67 3.30 8.73 -16.30
N THR A 68 4.57 9.00 -16.59
CA THR A 68 5.04 9.47 -17.91
C THR A 68 5.56 8.39 -18.85
N ASP A 69 5.54 7.11 -18.43
CA ASP A 69 6.08 6.02 -19.25
C ASP A 69 5.12 5.65 -20.40
N ARG A 70 3.81 5.55 -20.09
CA ARG A 70 2.79 5.01 -21.02
C ARG A 70 2.14 6.08 -21.90
N GLU A 71 2.22 7.35 -21.51
CA GLU A 71 1.69 8.46 -22.33
C GLU A 71 2.47 8.69 -23.63
N LYS A 72 3.73 8.22 -23.69
CA LYS A 72 4.61 8.30 -24.86
C LYS A 72 4.23 7.30 -25.95
N LEU A 73 3.35 6.36 -25.67
CA LEU A 73 2.91 5.37 -26.63
C LEU A 73 2.08 6.06 -27.74
N PRO A 74 2.50 5.97 -29.01
CA PRO A 74 1.89 6.72 -30.11
C PRO A 74 0.50 6.19 -30.51
N TYR A 75 0.20 4.94 -30.16
CA TYR A 75 -1.04 4.26 -30.51
C TYR A 75 -2.17 4.41 -29.48
N LEU A 76 -1.94 5.13 -28.37
CA LEU A 76 -3.00 5.48 -27.42
C LEU A 76 -3.68 6.80 -27.83
N SER A 77 -5.00 6.80 -27.79
CA SER A 77 -5.79 8.04 -27.88
C SER A 77 -5.54 8.95 -26.66
N TRP A 78 -5.88 10.23 -26.78
CA TRP A 78 -5.70 11.20 -25.69
C TRP A 78 -6.43 10.78 -24.40
N PHE A 79 -7.66 10.26 -24.50
CA PHE A 79 -8.41 9.75 -23.34
C PHE A 79 -7.75 8.52 -22.69
N GLU A 80 -7.18 7.61 -23.50
CA GLU A 80 -6.45 6.47 -22.96
C GLU A 80 -5.17 6.89 -22.25
N LYS A 81 -4.48 7.93 -22.74
CA LYS A 81 -3.31 8.50 -22.06
C LYS A 81 -3.68 9.11 -20.71
N LEU A 82 -4.78 9.85 -20.63
CA LEU A 82 -5.29 10.39 -19.36
C LEU A 82 -5.62 9.28 -18.35
N ASN A 83 -6.33 8.24 -18.79
CA ASN A 83 -6.62 7.10 -17.92
C ASN A 83 -5.35 6.35 -17.50
N CYS A 84 -4.36 6.24 -18.40
CA CYS A 84 -3.05 5.65 -18.07
C CYS A 84 -2.31 6.47 -17.02
N ALA A 85 -2.32 7.81 -17.14
CA ALA A 85 -1.72 8.71 -16.17
C ALA A 85 -2.42 8.59 -14.80
N TYR A 86 -3.75 8.58 -14.79
CA TYR A 86 -4.56 8.37 -13.58
C TYR A 86 -4.19 7.04 -12.89
N CYS A 87 -4.22 5.93 -13.63
CA CYS A 87 -3.89 4.62 -13.07
C CYS A 87 -2.44 4.54 -12.60
N GLY A 88 -1.49 5.16 -13.31
CA GLY A 88 -0.09 5.22 -12.90
C GLY A 88 0.12 6.00 -11.61
N TYR A 89 -0.62 7.10 -11.44
CA TYR A 89 -0.61 7.88 -10.21
C TYR A 89 -1.24 7.12 -9.05
N VAL A 90 -2.50 6.71 -9.18
CA VAL A 90 -3.29 6.17 -8.06
C VAL A 90 -2.71 4.84 -7.57
N ASN A 91 -2.34 3.91 -8.46
CA ASN A 91 -1.73 2.65 -8.03
C ASN A 91 -0.35 2.87 -7.40
N GLY A 92 0.46 3.76 -7.98
CA GLY A 92 1.75 4.14 -7.41
C GLY A 92 1.61 4.76 -6.03
N TRP A 93 0.62 5.64 -5.85
CA TRP A 93 0.31 6.29 -4.58
C TRP A 93 -0.18 5.29 -3.53
N LEU A 94 -1.09 4.38 -3.87
CA LEU A 94 -1.59 3.35 -2.96
C LEU A 94 -0.44 2.45 -2.45
N HIS A 95 0.46 2.04 -3.34
CA HIS A 95 1.63 1.25 -2.97
C HIS A 95 2.61 2.06 -2.08
N TYR A 96 2.82 3.34 -2.40
CA TYR A 96 3.62 4.25 -1.57
C TYR A 96 3.02 4.41 -0.16
N ALA A 97 1.73 4.69 -0.06
CA ALA A 97 1.00 4.86 1.19
C ALA A 97 1.03 3.57 2.04
N SER A 98 0.79 2.41 1.41
CA SER A 98 0.90 1.10 2.07
C SER A 98 2.32 0.83 2.58
N THR A 99 3.36 1.22 1.82
CA THR A 99 4.74 1.05 2.29
C THR A 99 5.06 1.96 3.48
N ILE A 100 4.58 3.21 3.47
CA ILE A 100 4.72 4.12 4.61
C ILE A 100 4.04 3.48 5.83
N ALA A 101 2.77 3.07 5.71
CA ALA A 101 2.03 2.44 6.79
C ALA A 101 2.74 1.17 7.31
N GLY A 102 3.28 0.33 6.43
CA GLY A 102 4.00 -0.88 6.82
C GLY A 102 5.31 -0.60 7.55
N ARG A 103 6.04 0.48 7.21
CA ARG A 103 7.23 0.91 7.98
C ARG A 103 6.84 1.42 9.37
N THR A 104 5.72 2.14 9.47
CA THR A 104 5.17 2.60 10.75
C THR A 104 4.75 1.43 11.63
N GLU A 105 4.05 0.46 11.05
CA GLU A 105 3.65 -0.76 11.75
C GLU A 105 4.88 -1.54 12.22
N SER A 106 5.88 -1.70 11.34
CA SER A 106 7.15 -2.35 11.68
C SER A 106 7.90 -1.63 12.82
N HIS A 107 7.72 -0.32 12.96
CA HIS A 107 8.31 0.46 14.05
C HIS A 107 7.54 0.27 15.36
N PHE A 108 6.21 0.33 15.34
CA PHE A 108 5.38 0.25 16.55
C PHE A 108 5.16 -1.18 17.07
N CYS A 109 4.75 -2.11 16.21
CA CYS A 109 4.37 -3.46 16.62
C CYS A 109 4.59 -4.45 15.47
N ALA A 110 5.79 -5.02 15.38
CA ALA A 110 6.15 -6.02 14.37
C ALA A 110 5.69 -7.44 14.77
N ILE A 111 4.43 -7.59 15.20
CA ILE A 111 3.79 -8.86 15.54
C ILE A 111 2.77 -9.17 14.45
N ALA A 112 2.86 -10.35 13.86
CA ALA A 112 1.95 -10.81 12.83
C ALA A 112 0.52 -10.92 13.37
N HIS A 113 -0.45 -10.62 12.52
CA HIS A 113 -1.85 -10.86 12.84
C HIS A 113 -2.12 -12.36 13.05
N LEU A 114 -3.15 -12.65 13.82
CA LEU A 114 -3.62 -14.01 14.04
C LEU A 114 -4.08 -14.62 12.69
N GLU A 115 -3.46 -15.72 12.28
CA GLU A 115 -3.71 -16.36 10.97
C GLU A 115 -5.14 -16.90 10.80
N THR A 116 -5.90 -17.04 11.89
CA THR A 116 -7.28 -17.53 11.86
C THR A 116 -8.24 -16.41 11.46
N ARG A 117 -8.44 -16.20 10.15
CA ARG A 117 -9.61 -15.51 9.54
C ARG A 117 -9.59 -15.36 8.01
N GLY A 118 -8.73 -16.09 7.29
CA GLY A 118 -8.55 -15.85 5.85
C GLY A 118 -7.86 -14.51 5.56
N TYR A 119 -7.06 -14.03 6.52
CA TYR A 119 -6.24 -12.83 6.37
C TYR A 119 -5.16 -13.06 5.32
N ILE A 120 -4.96 -12.08 4.45
CA ILE A 120 -3.89 -12.09 3.44
C ILE A 120 -2.80 -11.14 3.93
N PRO A 121 -1.66 -11.66 4.44
CA PRO A 121 -0.59 -10.81 4.94
C PRO A 121 0.05 -10.02 3.80
N SER A 122 0.36 -8.77 4.09
CA SER A 122 1.19 -7.92 3.25
C SER A 122 2.64 -8.41 3.23
N GLU A 123 3.42 -7.93 2.26
CA GLU A 123 4.82 -8.37 2.09
C GLU A 123 5.71 -8.04 3.29
N HIS A 124 5.51 -6.91 3.98
CA HIS A 124 6.34 -6.53 5.13
C HIS A 124 6.04 -7.37 6.37
N GLU A 125 4.79 -7.80 6.55
CA GLU A 125 4.37 -8.66 7.68
C GLU A 125 4.98 -10.05 7.64
N LYS A 126 5.48 -10.52 6.49
CA LYS A 126 6.18 -11.81 6.40
C LYS A 126 7.43 -11.89 7.27
N SER A 127 7.97 -10.74 7.66
CA SER A 127 9.13 -10.63 8.56
C SER A 127 8.76 -10.44 10.03
N PHE A 128 7.47 -10.39 10.36
CA PHE A 128 7.01 -10.12 11.72
C PHE A 128 7.11 -11.35 12.63
N MET A 129 7.19 -11.08 13.93
CA MET A 129 7.16 -12.11 14.97
C MET A 129 5.80 -12.79 14.97
N LYS A 130 5.75 -14.09 15.30
CA LYS A 130 4.48 -14.81 15.32
C LYS A 130 3.53 -14.22 16.35
N TYR A 131 2.24 -14.27 16.04
CA TYR A 131 1.20 -13.90 16.99
C TYR A 131 1.38 -14.67 18.32
N GLY A 132 1.39 -13.94 19.45
CA GLY A 132 1.52 -14.51 20.78
C GLY A 132 2.95 -14.85 21.23
N ASP A 133 3.99 -14.55 20.45
CA ASP A 133 5.39 -14.80 20.83
C ASP A 133 5.95 -13.68 21.73
N ASP A 134 5.59 -13.73 23.02
CA ASP A 134 6.08 -12.84 24.07
C ASP A 134 7.62 -12.84 24.16
N SER A 135 8.25 -13.99 23.91
CA SER A 135 9.71 -14.14 24.01
C SER A 135 10.44 -13.39 22.91
N ALA A 136 9.93 -13.42 21.68
CA ALA A 136 10.49 -12.67 20.56
C ALA A 136 10.29 -11.16 20.76
N LEU A 137 9.13 -10.76 21.30
CA LEU A 137 8.82 -9.37 21.61
C LEU A 137 9.77 -8.80 22.67
N LYS A 138 9.98 -9.52 23.79
CA LYS A 138 10.94 -9.14 24.83
C LYS A 138 12.36 -8.94 24.27
N LYS A 139 12.85 -9.91 23.48
CA LYS A 139 14.16 -9.80 22.83
C LYS A 139 14.30 -8.56 21.95
N ARG A 140 13.24 -8.20 21.22
CA ARG A 140 13.21 -6.98 20.40
C ARG A 140 13.26 -5.72 21.25
N TYR A 141 12.53 -5.68 22.36
CA TYR A 141 12.57 -4.54 23.28
C TYR A 141 13.97 -4.36 23.87
N ASP A 142 14.60 -5.46 24.31
CA ASP A 142 15.96 -5.46 24.82
C ASP A 142 16.96 -4.95 23.77
N SER A 143 16.87 -5.44 22.52
CA SER A 143 17.76 -5.02 21.44
C SER A 143 17.61 -3.56 21.02
N HIS A 144 16.44 -2.96 21.26
CA HIS A 144 16.15 -1.55 21.00
C HIS A 144 16.20 -0.67 22.25
N HIS A 145 16.65 -1.21 23.39
CA HIS A 145 16.71 -0.53 24.69
C HIS A 145 15.36 0.10 25.10
N LEU A 146 14.24 -0.52 24.70
CA LEU A 146 12.89 -0.12 25.05
C LEU A 146 12.44 -0.88 26.31
N LYS A 147 11.64 -0.23 27.17
CA LYS A 147 11.10 -0.90 28.36
C LYS A 147 9.96 -1.83 27.97
N TYR A 148 10.16 -3.14 28.11
CA TYR A 148 9.08 -4.10 28.02
C TYR A 148 8.18 -3.92 29.25
N LYS A 149 6.86 -3.88 29.05
CA LYS A 149 5.93 -3.88 30.17
C LYS A 149 5.81 -5.31 30.64
N ASP A 150 6.61 -5.68 31.65
CA ASP A 150 6.40 -6.92 32.37
C ASP A 150 4.99 -6.89 32.96
N THR A 151 4.08 -7.63 32.36
CA THR A 151 2.81 -7.96 33.03
C THR A 151 3.19 -8.88 34.16
N GLU A 152 3.36 -8.31 35.36
CA GLU A 152 3.31 -9.08 36.60
C GLU A 152 2.05 -9.96 36.56
N SER A 153 2.27 -11.23 36.85
CA SER A 153 1.29 -12.21 37.27
C SER A 153 0.02 -11.57 37.83
N SER A 154 -1.06 -11.61 37.08
CA SER A 154 -2.40 -11.33 37.61
C SER A 154 -3.21 -12.60 37.43
N SER A 155 -3.05 -13.45 38.45
CA SER A 155 -4.05 -14.29 39.13
C SER A 155 -5.04 -15.11 38.31
#